data_AF-A0A7S0HIR3-F1
#
_entry.id   AF-A0A7S0HIR3-F1
#
_cell.length_a   1.000
_cell.length_b   1.000
_cell.length_c   1.000
_cell.angle_alpha   90.00
_cell.angle_beta   90.00
_cell.angle_gamma   90.00
#
_symmetry.space_group_name_H-M   'P 1'
#
loop_
_entity.id
_entity.type
_entity.pdbx_description
1 polymer ?
#
loop_
_entity_poly.entity_id
_entity_poly.type
_entity_poly.pdbx_seq_one_letter_code
_entity_poly.pdbx_strand_id
1 'polypeptide(L)'
;LELFFIIIFSVELVANMISTGLPAFFLDGWNAFDFIVVTISIVSLVVTNLPGVSLLRLVRIFRVVRLFKKMPSLRAIVQSMTSAIIPVSNAFCILLLIAALYS
;
A
#
# COMPACT_ATOMS: atom_id res chain seq x y z
N LEU A 1 -11.21 -13.20 15.93
CA LEU A 1 -11.54 -12.10 14.98
C LEU A 1 -10.42 -11.81 13.97
N GLU A 2 -9.17 -11.58 14.41
CA GLU A 2 -8.04 -11.30 13.51
C GLU A 2 -7.86 -12.36 12.40
N LEU A 3 -7.90 -13.65 12.76
CA LEU A 3 -7.86 -14.78 11.81
C LEU A 3 -9.00 -14.77 10.79
N PHE A 4 -10.23 -14.57 11.26
CA PHE A 4 -11.42 -14.54 10.41
C PHE A 4 -11.31 -13.42 9.36
N PHE A 5 -10.87 -12.23 9.79
CA PHE A 5 -10.59 -11.14 8.87
C PHE A 5 -9.52 -11.51 7.85
N ILE A 6 -8.38 -12.06 8.28
CA ILE A 6 -7.29 -12.44 7.36
C ILE A 6 -7.77 -13.45 6.30
N ILE A 7 -8.56 -14.45 6.70
CA ILE A 7 -9.13 -15.44 5.79
C ILE A 7 -10.07 -14.78 4.77
N ILE A 8 -11.00 -13.93 5.24
CA ILE A 8 -11.94 -13.25 4.34
C ILE A 8 -11.22 -12.33 3.36
N PHE A 9 -10.18 -11.62 3.81
CA PHE A 9 -9.37 -10.74 2.95
C PHE A 9 -8.53 -11.53 1.97
N SER A 10 -7.99 -12.68 2.37
CA SER A 10 -7.27 -13.57 1.46
C SER A 10 -8.20 -14.08 0.36
N VAL A 11 -9.46 -14.42 0.68
CA VAL A 11 -10.45 -14.83 -0.32
C VAL A 11 -10.85 -13.67 -1.23
N GLU A 12 -11.11 -12.48 -0.69
CA GLU A 12 -11.45 -11.27 -1.47
C GLU A 12 -10.32 -10.87 -2.42
N LEU A 13 -9.06 -10.99 -1.98
CA LEU A 13 -7.86 -10.76 -2.78
C LEU A 13 -7.74 -11.77 -3.93
N VAL A 14 -7.90 -13.07 -3.64
CA VAL A 14 -7.85 -14.13 -4.65
C VAL A 14 -8.97 -13.96 -5.68
N ALA A 15 -10.18 -13.59 -5.25
CA ALA A 15 -11.29 -13.31 -6.15
C ALA A 15 -10.99 -12.10 -7.08
N ASN A 16 -10.40 -11.02 -6.54
CA ASN A 16 -9.98 -9.87 -7.34
C ASN A 16 -8.86 -10.21 -8.33
N MET A 17 -7.91 -11.06 -7.92
CA MET A 17 -6.81 -11.54 -8.76
C MET A 17 -7.32 -12.36 -9.94
N ILE A 18 -8.33 -13.22 -9.72
CA ILE A 18 -8.97 -14.02 -10.77
C ILE A 18 -9.77 -13.12 -11.73
N SER A 19 -10.50 -12.13 -11.20
CA SER A 19 -11.33 -11.21 -12.00
C SER A 19 -10.51 -10.28 -12.91
N THR A 20 -9.37 -9.79 -12.40
CA THR A 20 -8.55 -8.79 -13.11
C THR A 20 -7.51 -9.43 -14.03
N GLY A 21 -7.09 -10.67 -13.75
CA GLY A 21 -5.98 -11.33 -14.42
C GLY A 21 -4.61 -10.91 -13.87
N LEU A 22 -3.68 -11.86 -13.76
CA LEU A 22 -2.36 -11.69 -13.13
C LEU A 22 -1.56 -10.45 -13.59
N PRO A 23 -1.38 -10.16 -14.89
CA PRO A 23 -0.56 -9.03 -15.32
C PRO A 23 -1.23 -7.67 -15.01
N ALA A 24 -2.54 -7.55 -15.23
CA ALA A 24 -3.28 -6.32 -14.95
C ALA A 24 -3.44 -6.06 -13.44
N PHE A 25 -3.44 -7.12 -12.62
CA PHE A 25 -3.50 -7.00 -11.17
C PHE A 25 -2.28 -6.28 -10.57
N PHE A 26 -1.07 -6.54 -11.08
CA PHE A 26 0.15 -5.88 -10.60
C PHE A 26 0.35 -4.46 -11.16
N LEU A 27 -0.37 -4.10 -12.22
CA LEU A 27 -0.38 -2.72 -12.76
C LEU A 27 -1.24 -1.77 -11.91
N ASP A 28 -2.30 -2.24 -11.26
CA ASP A 28 -3.04 -1.42 -10.29
C ASP A 28 -2.30 -1.41 -8.94
N GLY A 29 -1.67 -0.28 -8.63
CA GLY A 29 -0.93 -0.09 -7.37
C GLY A 29 -1.78 -0.35 -6.11
N TRP A 30 -3.10 -0.18 -6.18
CA TRP A 30 -4.00 -0.48 -5.05
C TRP A 30 -4.24 -1.98 -4.85
N ASN A 31 -4.11 -2.79 -5.90
CA ASN A 31 -4.21 -4.24 -5.82
C ASN A 31 -2.89 -4.85 -5.34
N ALA A 32 -1.77 -4.35 -5.85
CA ALA A 32 -0.44 -4.73 -5.37
C ALA A 32 -0.24 -4.40 -3.88
N PHE A 33 -0.70 -3.22 -3.42
CA PHE A 33 -0.67 -2.86 -2.00
C PHE A 33 -1.49 -3.82 -1.13
N ASP A 34 -2.71 -4.16 -1.56
CA ASP A 34 -3.58 -5.09 -0.83
C ASP A 34 -2.94 -6.48 -0.70
N PHE A 35 -2.28 -6.96 -1.77
CA PHE A 35 -1.51 -8.21 -1.76
C PHE A 35 -0.42 -8.20 -0.68
N ILE A 36 0.40 -7.15 -0.63
CA ILE A 36 1.47 -6.99 0.37
C ILE A 36 0.89 -7.03 1.79
N VAL A 37 -0.22 -6.34 2.04
CA VAL A 37 -0.86 -6.29 3.37
C VAL A 37 -1.39 -7.65 3.80
N VAL A 38 -2.02 -8.41 2.89
CA VAL A 38 -2.50 -9.77 3.18
C VAL A 38 -1.31 -10.70 3.48
N THR A 39 -0.25 -10.66 2.67
CA THR A 39 0.95 -11.48 2.89
C THR A 39 1.60 -11.18 4.24
N ILE A 40 1.80 -9.90 4.58
CA ILE A 40 2.37 -9.49 5.87
C ILE A 40 1.45 -9.91 7.04
N SER A 41 0.13 -9.85 6.86
CA SER A 41 -0.83 -10.26 7.89
C SER A 41 -0.79 -11.78 8.15
N ILE A 42 -0.54 -12.59 7.12
CA ILE A 42 -0.36 -14.05 7.25
C ILE A 42 0.97 -14.36 7.97
N VAL A 43 2.06 -13.70 7.56
CA VAL A 43 3.38 -13.85 8.21
C VAL A 43 3.31 -13.44 9.68
N SER A 44 2.60 -12.35 9.98
CA SER A 44 2.34 -11.87 11.35
C SER A 44 1.66 -12.91 12.24
N LEU A 45 0.93 -13.87 11.66
CA LEU A 45 0.21 -14.89 12.41
C LEU A 45 1.11 -16.08 12.77
N VAL A 46 1.98 -16.45 11.84
CA VAL A 46 2.98 -17.51 12.00
C VAL A 46 4.10 -17.06 12.95
N VAL A 47 4.49 -15.78 12.87
CA VAL A 47 5.60 -15.18 13.63
C VAL A 47 5.08 -14.47 14.88
N THR A 48 4.42 -15.21 15.76
CA THR A 48 3.89 -14.65 17.04
C THR A 48 4.87 -14.72 18.21
N ASN A 49 5.93 -15.53 18.11
CA ASN A 49 6.88 -15.79 19.22
C ASN A 49 8.28 -15.16 19.05
N LEU A 50 8.52 -14.36 17.99
CA LEU A 50 9.80 -13.70 17.74
C LEU A 50 9.77 -12.22 18.17
N PRO A 51 10.93 -11.61 18.49
CA PRO A 51 11.04 -10.20 18.87
C PRO A 51 10.76 -9.29 17.66
N GLY A 52 9.48 -9.10 17.35
CA GLY A 52 8.96 -8.28 16.25
C GLY A 52 7.58 -7.70 16.54
N VAL A 53 7.10 -7.80 17.78
CA VAL A 53 5.74 -7.45 18.20
C VAL A 53 5.37 -5.99 17.89
N SER A 54 6.37 -5.10 17.85
CA SER A 54 6.21 -3.70 17.44
C SER A 54 5.80 -3.57 15.96
N LEU A 55 6.35 -4.39 15.07
CA LEU A 55 5.99 -4.40 13.64
C LEU A 55 4.58 -4.95 13.42
N LEU A 56 4.17 -5.96 14.19
CA LEU A 56 2.81 -6.52 14.14
C LEU A 56 1.74 -5.45 14.47
N ARG A 57 2.10 -4.45 15.28
CA ARG A 57 1.22 -3.30 15.58
C ARG A 57 1.08 -2.36 14.37
N LEU A 58 2.15 -2.15 13.61
CA LEU A 58 2.12 -1.33 12.38
C LEU A 58 1.24 -1.97 11.29
N VAL A 59 1.22 -3.30 11.17
CA VAL A 59 0.34 -4.03 10.24
C VAL A 59 -1.14 -3.66 10.41
N ARG A 60 -1.56 -3.37 11.65
CA ARG A 60 -2.94 -2.93 11.91
C ARG A 60 -3.25 -1.55 11.31
N ILE A 61 -2.27 -0.66 11.20
CA ILE A 61 -2.42 0.66 10.58
C ILE A 61 -2.67 0.50 9.08
N PHE A 62 -1.97 -0.43 8.41
CA PHE A 62 -2.20 -0.74 7.00
C PHE A 62 -3.65 -1.19 6.72
N ARG A 63 -4.32 -1.82 7.69
CA ARG A 63 -5.75 -2.15 7.57
C ARG A 63 -6.66 -0.92 7.58
N VAL A 64 -6.25 0.20 8.16
CA VAL A 64 -6.99 1.46 8.06
C VAL A 64 -6.76 2.08 6.69
N VAL A 65 -5.54 2.01 6.17
CA VAL A 65 -5.19 2.50 4.82
C VAL A 65 -6.01 1.80 3.73
N ARG A 66 -6.36 0.52 3.89
CA ARG A 66 -7.24 -0.17 2.93
C ARG A 66 -8.66 0.44 2.86
N LEU A 67 -9.13 1.11 3.92
CA LEU A 67 -10.43 1.81 3.88
C LEU A 67 -10.37 2.96 2.86
N PHE A 68 -9.20 3.55 2.65
CA PHE A 68 -9.00 4.62 1.68
C PHE A 68 -9.17 4.12 0.24
N LYS A 69 -8.85 2.85 -0.04
CA LYS A 69 -9.14 2.20 -1.32
C LYS A 69 -10.65 2.04 -1.57
N LYS A 70 -11.41 1.67 -0.54
CA LYS A 70 -12.87 1.45 -0.64
C LYS A 70 -13.65 2.76 -0.76
N MET A 71 -13.08 3.87 -0.30
CA MET A 71 -13.72 5.19 -0.38
C MET A 71 -13.25 5.94 -1.64
N PRO A 72 -14.11 6.16 -2.65
CA PRO A 72 -13.72 6.80 -3.91
C PRO A 72 -13.20 8.23 -3.70
N SER A 73 -13.72 8.95 -2.70
CA SER A 73 -13.25 10.29 -2.32
C SER A 73 -11.79 10.28 -1.84
N LEU A 74 -11.42 9.33 -0.99
CA LEU A 74 -10.05 9.21 -0.46
C LEU A 74 -9.09 8.71 -1.53
N ARG A 75 -9.52 7.75 -2.37
CA ARG A 75 -8.73 7.28 -3.51
C ARG A 75 -8.41 8.43 -4.47
N ALA A 76 -9.38 9.28 -4.77
CA ALA A 76 -9.17 10.45 -5.62
C ALA A 76 -8.14 11.41 -5.00
N ILE A 77 -8.24 11.71 -3.70
CA ILE A 77 -7.25 12.57 -3.01
C ILE A 77 -5.84 11.98 -3.11
N VAL A 78 -5.68 10.69 -2.79
CA VAL A 78 -4.37 10.03 -2.86
C VAL A 78 -3.82 10.06 -4.28
N GLN A 79 -4.65 9.79 -5.29
CA GLN A 79 -4.23 9.84 -6.69
C GLN A 79 -3.80 11.25 -7.13
N SER A 80 -4.51 12.29 -6.67
CA SER A 80 -4.13 13.69 -6.90
C SER A 80 -2.77 14.01 -6.26
N MET A 81 -2.55 13.56 -5.03
CA MET A 81 -1.27 13.73 -4.33
C MET A 81 -0.15 13.03 -5.08
N THR A 82 -0.34 11.76 -5.45
CA THR A 82 0.69 10.98 -6.17
C THR A 82 1.01 11.60 -7.53
N SER A 83 0.00 12.14 -8.23
CA SER A 83 0.20 12.81 -9.53
C SER A 83 1.01 14.10 -9.40
N ALA A 84 0.92 14.81 -8.27
CA ALA A 84 1.68 16.02 -8.00
C ALA A 84 3.14 15.75 -7.57
N ILE A 85 3.48 14.55 -7.10
CA ILE A 85 4.83 14.21 -6.64
C ILE A 85 5.86 14.34 -7.78
N ILE A 86 5.52 13.88 -8.99
CA ILE A 86 6.42 13.90 -10.15
C ILE A 86 6.83 15.34 -10.55
N PRO A 87 5.90 16.28 -10.80
CA PRO A 87 6.26 17.65 -11.14
C PRO A 87 6.98 18.39 -10.00
N VAL A 88 6.58 18.15 -8.75
CA VAL A 88 7.26 18.73 -7.58
C VAL A 88 8.69 18.22 -7.47
N SER A 89 8.92 16.93 -7.67
CA SER A 89 10.26 16.34 -7.67
C SER A 89 11.14 16.91 -8.78
N ASN A 90 10.59 17.13 -9.98
CA ASN A 90 11.33 17.76 -11.07
C ASN A 90 11.72 19.21 -10.74
N ALA A 91 10.78 20.01 -10.22
CA ALA A 91 11.06 21.37 -9.77
C ALA A 91 12.11 21.41 -8.65
N PHE A 92 12.02 20.49 -7.70
CA PHE A 92 12.99 20.34 -6.62
C PHE A 92 14.39 20.00 -7.14
N CYS A 93 14.52 19.10 -8.11
CA CYS A 93 15.80 18.77 -8.74
C CYS A 93 16.42 19.98 -9.45
N ILE A 94 15.61 20.77 -10.17
CA ILE A 94 16.09 21.99 -10.84
C ILE A 94 16.60 23.00 -9.81
N LEU A 95 15.85 23.22 -8.72
CA LEU A 95 16.26 24.12 -7.65
C LEU A 95 17.58 23.67 -6.99
N LEU A 96 17.73 22.36 -6.75
CA LEU A 96 18.97 21.79 -6.21
C LEU A 96 20.16 22.01 -7.15
N LEU A 97 19.96 21.85 -8.46
CA LEU A 97 21.02 22.07 -9.46
C LEU A 97 21.45 23.53 -9.49
N ILE A 98 20.49 24.47 -9.48
CA ILE A 98 20.80 25.91 -9.44
C ILE A 98 21.52 26.28 -8.14
N ALA A 99 21.07 25.76 -7.00
CA ALA A 99 21.72 26.00 -5.72
C ALA A 99 23.17 25.50 -5.71
N ALA A 100 23.43 24.32 -6.29
CA ALA A 100 24.77 23.76 -6.40
C ALA A 100 25.71 24.52 -7.35
N LEU A 101 25.17 25.24 -8.34
CA LEU A 101 25.96 26.11 -9.22
C LEU A 101 26.36 27.44 -8.56
N TYR A 102 25.53 27.94 -7.64
CA TYR A 102 25.76 29.20 -6.93
C TYR A 102 26.52 29.06 -5.61
N SER A 103 26.65 27.84 -5.08
CA SER A 103 27.49 27.49 -3.92
C SER A 103 28.94 27.23 -4.33
#